data_AF-A0A927BG78-F1
#
_entry.id   AF-A0A927BG78-F1
#
_cell.length_a   1.000
_cell.length_b   1.000
_cell.length_c   1.000
_cell.angle_alpha   90.00
_cell.angle_beta   90.00
_cell.angle_gamma   90.00
#
_symmetry.space_group_name_H-M   'P 1'
#
loop_
_entity.id
_entity.type
_entity.pdbx_description
1 polymer ?
#
loop_
_entity_poly.entity_id
_entity_poly.type
_entity_poly.pdbx_seq_one_letter_code
_entity_poly.pdbx_strand_id
1 'polypeptide(L)' 'MLFDRRKELDGIVVAVNLSNKPQRVTLPKTPSSLGWHYASVFDGRAYSVFDNNSTVTLPPHGYQVWEQIAMK' A
#
# COMPACT_ATOMS: atom_id res chain seq x y z
N MET A 1 4.53 10.17 5.35
CA MET A 1 4.29 9.35 6.56
C MET A 1 3.57 8.08 6.15
N LEU A 2 3.93 6.93 6.71
CA LEU A 2 3.33 5.63 6.39
C LEU A 2 2.95 4.89 7.67
N PHE A 3 1.75 4.32 7.70
CA PHE A 3 1.23 3.48 8.75
C PHE A 3 0.88 2.12 8.17
N ASP A 4 1.30 1.05 8.85
CA ASP A 4 1.00 -0.33 8.50
C ASP A 4 0.31 -0.96 9.72
N ARG A 5 -0.92 -1.42 9.54
CA ARG A 5 -1.69 -2.13 10.56
C ARG A 5 -2.05 -3.51 10.03
N ARG A 6 -1.69 -4.54 10.78
CA ARG A 6 -2.00 -5.93 10.44
C ARG A 6 -2.77 -6.61 11.55
N LYS A 7 -3.71 -7.47 11.17
CA LYS A 7 -4.43 -8.38 12.06
C LYS A 7 -4.55 -9.73 11.35
N GLU A 8 -3.82 -10.72 11.86
CA GLU A 8 -3.75 -12.05 11.25
C GLU A 8 -3.34 -11.97 9.77
N LEU A 9 -4.26 -12.27 8.86
CA LEU A 9 -4.05 -12.25 7.41
C LEU A 9 -4.45 -10.91 6.76
N ASP A 10 -5.21 -10.08 7.48
CA ASP A 10 -5.65 -8.78 7.00
C ASP A 10 -4.59 -7.70 7.26
N GLY A 11 -4.38 -6.83 6.27
CA GLY A 11 -3.43 -5.72 6.34
C GLY A 11 -4.02 -4.45 5.77
N ILE A 12 -3.77 -3.31 6.42
CA ILE A 12 -4.11 -2.00 5.89
C ILE A 12 -2.87 -1.12 5.95
N VAL A 13 -2.56 -0.49 4.82
CA VAL A 13 -1.48 0.50 4.72
C VAL A 13 -2.11 1.86 4.44
N VAL A 14 -1.72 2.85 5.21
CA VAL A 14 -2.13 4.25 5.01
C VAL A 14 -0.87 5.07 4.80
N ALA A 15 -0.82 5.81 3.70
CA ALA A 15 0.25 6.78 3.46
C ALA A 15 -0.34 8.18 3.32
N VAL A 16 0.31 9.14 3.98
CA VAL A 16 -0.04 10.56 3.94
C VAL A 16 1.20 11.35 3.56
N ASN A 17 1.11 12.12 2.49
CA ASN A 17 2.13 13.09 2.10
C ASN A 17 1.82 14.43 2.73
N LEU A 18 2.59 14.85 3.74
CA LEU A 18 2.41 16.14 4.41
C LEU A 18 3.20 17.28 3.74
N SER A 19 3.95 16.97 2.68
CA SER A 19 4.77 17.97 1.98
C SER A 19 4.02 18.62 0.81
N ASN A 20 4.54 19.76 0.38
CA ASN A 20 4.08 20.50 -0.79
C ASN A 20 4.68 19.98 -2.12
N LYS A 21 5.37 18.84 -2.10
CA LYS A 21 5.96 18.18 -3.28
C LYS A 21 5.44 16.74 -3.40
N PRO A 22 5.42 16.14 -4.58
CA PRO A 22 5.11 14.71 -4.71
C PRO A 22 6.10 13.87 -3.89
N GLN A 23 5.60 12.81 -3.25
CA GLN A 23 6.43 11.88 -2.47
C GLN A 23 6.28 10.46 -2.96
N ARG A 24 7.40 9.80 -3.20
CA ARG A 24 7.42 8.36 -3.47
C ARG A 24 7.37 7.59 -2.14
N VAL A 25 6.46 6.64 -2.04
CA VAL A 25 6.23 5.79 -0.88
C VAL A 25 6.41 4.34 -1.30
N THR A 26 7.24 3.59 -0.58
CA THR A 26 7.40 2.15 -0.79
C THR A 26 6.41 1.40 0.09
N LEU A 27 5.62 0.51 -0.50
CA LEU A 27 4.67 -0.32 0.23
C LEU A 27 5.42 -1.42 1.01
N PRO A 28 4.99 -1.75 2.24
CA PRO A 28 5.63 -2.76 3.05
C PRO A 28 5.38 -4.16 2.48
N LYS A 29 6.34 -5.08 2.62
CA LYS A 29 6.23 -6.44 2.08
C LYS A 29 5.01 -7.18 2.64
N THR A 30 4.26 -7.85 1.77
CA THR A 30 3.22 -8.82 2.16
C THR A 30 3.81 -10.22 2.37
N PRO A 31 3.18 -11.09 3.17
CA PRO A 31 3.59 -12.49 3.25
C PRO A 31 3.46 -13.17 1.87
N SER A 32 4.59 -13.42 1.20
CA SER A 32 4.62 -13.83 -0.21
C SER A 32 4.11 -15.25 -0.46
N SER A 33 4.06 -16.11 0.57
CA SER A 33 3.67 -17.52 0.45
C SER A 33 2.19 -17.75 0.13
N LEU A 34 1.39 -16.68 0.09
CA LEU A 34 -0.06 -16.74 -0.07
C LEU A 34 -0.58 -15.84 -1.21
N GLY A 35 0.32 -15.30 -2.06
CA GLY A 35 -0.08 -14.50 -3.22
C GLY A 35 -0.87 -13.23 -2.86
N TRP A 36 -0.47 -12.53 -1.79
CA TRP A 36 -1.17 -11.31 -1.33
C TRP A 36 -0.74 -10.07 -2.11
N HIS A 37 -1.73 -9.23 -2.44
CA HIS A 37 -1.57 -7.95 -3.13
C HIS A 37 -2.09 -6.82 -2.25
N TYR A 38 -1.70 -5.59 -2.56
CA TYR A 38 -2.39 -4.42 -2.03
C TYR A 38 -3.36 -3.89 -3.07
N ALA A 39 -4.62 -3.73 -2.73
CA ALA A 39 -5.58 -2.99 -3.53
C ALA A 39 -5.80 -1.60 -2.93
N SER A 40 -5.87 -0.56 -3.75
CA SER A 40 -6.37 0.72 -3.29
C SER A 40 -7.83 0.59 -2.86
N VAL A 41 -8.15 1.13 -1.69
CA VAL A 41 -9.53 1.12 -1.16
C VAL A 41 -10.45 2.03 -1.99
N PHE A 42 -9.95 3.13 -2.53
CA PHE A 42 -10.80 4.17 -3.15
C PHE A 42 -11.00 3.99 -4.65
N ASP A 43 -10.01 3.46 -5.37
CA ASP A 43 -10.08 3.30 -6.83
C ASP A 43 -9.97 1.83 -7.29
N GLY A 44 -9.80 0.89 -6.36
CA GLY A 44 -9.74 -0.55 -6.64
C GLY A 44 -8.50 -0.99 -7.41
N ARG A 45 -7.53 -0.10 -7.67
CA ARG A 45 -6.30 -0.48 -8.38
C ARG A 45 -5.48 -1.44 -7.54
N ALA A 46 -5.28 -2.64 -8.08
CA ALA A 46 -4.42 -3.65 -7.48
C ALA A 46 -2.95 -3.39 -7.79
N TYR A 47 -2.12 -3.49 -6.76
CA TYR A 47 -0.67 -3.42 -6.81
C TYR A 47 -0.13 -4.78 -6.37
N SER A 48 0.48 -5.48 -7.32
CA SER A 48 1.26 -6.68 -7.01
C SER A 48 2.51 -6.28 -6.25
N VAL A 49 2.63 -6.74 -5.01
CA VAL A 49 3.83 -6.55 -4.19
C VAL A 49 4.48 -7.92 -3.98
N PHE A 50 4.83 -8.55 -5.10
CA PHE A 50 5.61 -9.79 -5.07
C PHE A 50 7.07 -9.53 -4.72
N ASP A 51 7.58 -8.37 -5.15
CA ASP A 51 8.96 -7.96 -4.97
C ASP A 51 8.99 -6.66 -4.17
N ASN A 52 10.02 -6.49 -3.34
CA ASN A 52 10.19 -5.45 -2.31
C ASN A 52 10.19 -3.97 -2.81
N ASN A 53 9.67 -3.66 -4.00
CA ASN A 53 9.85 -2.40 -4.70
C ASN A 53 8.57 -1.74 -5.20
N SER A 54 7.38 -2.16 -4.77
CA SER A 54 6.14 -1.48 -5.17
C SER A 54 6.09 -0.09 -4.55
N THR A 55 6.40 0.90 -5.39
CA THR A 55 6.44 2.31 -5.01
C THR A 55 5.28 3.04 -5.64
N VAL A 56 4.63 3.90 -4.86
CA VAL A 56 3.54 4.76 -5.31
C VAL A 56 3.93 6.21 -5.05
N THR A 57 3.65 7.07 -6.02
CA THR A 57 3.84 8.52 -5.86
C THR A 57 2.55 9.14 -5.36
N LEU A 58 2.61 9.76 -4.18
CA LEU A 58 1.53 10.58 -3.65
C LEU A 58 1.68 12.03 -4.13
N PRO A 59 0.58 12.70 -4.52
CA PRO A 59 0.61 14.13 -4.80
C PRO A 59 0.88 14.94 -3.51
N PRO A 60 1.29 16.23 -3.62
CA PRO A 60 1.37 17.14 -2.50
C PRO A 60 0.10 17.11 -1.64
N HIS A 61 0.25 17.06 -0.31
CA HIS A 61 -0.87 17.01 0.64
C HIS A 61 -1.89 15.86 0.40
N GLY A 62 -1.53 14.85 -0.38
CA GLY A 62 -2.37 13.70 -0.69
C GLY A 62 -2.26 12.58 0.32
N TYR A 63 -3.20 11.65 0.25
CA TYR A 63 -3.17 10.41 1.01
C TYR A 63 -3.64 9.25 0.14
N GLN A 64 -3.32 8.02 0.56
CA GLN A 64 -3.82 6.81 -0.05
C GLN A 64 -3.94 5.71 1.00
N VAL A 65 -4.95 4.87 0.83
CA VAL A 65 -5.21 3.71 1.67
C VAL A 65 -5.19 2.48 0.78
N TRP A 66 -4.48 1.46 1.23
CA TRP A 66 -4.47 0.14 0.61
C TRP A 66 -4.91 -0.92 1.61
N GLU A 67 -5.65 -1.90 1.11
CA GLU A 67 -5.97 -3.13 1.83
C GLU A 67 -5.19 -4.31 1.23
N GLN A 68 -4.77 -5.22 2.09
CA GLN A 68 -4.12 -6.46 1.71
C GLN A 68 -5.20 -7.46 1.31
N ILE A 69 -5.18 -7.92 0.07
CA ILE A 69 -6.14 -8.90 -0.48
C ILE A 69 -5.43 -10.19 -0.87
N ALA A 70 -6.00 -11.33 -0.51
CA ALA A 70 -5.54 -12.64 -0.97
C ALA A 70 -6.08 -12.87 -2.38
N MET A 71 -5.21 -13.17 -3.35
CA MET A 71 -5.70 -13.77 -4.58
C MET A 71 -6.11 -15.21 -4.28
N LYS A 72 -7.40 -15.51 -4.47
CA LYS A 72 -7.93 -16.87 -4.49
C LYS A 72 -7.49 -17.60 -5.75
#